data_AF-A0A959P2P5-F1
#
_entry.id   AF-A0A959P2P5-F1
#
_cell.length_a   1.000
_cell.length_b   1.000
_cell.length_c   1.000
_cell.angle_alpha   90.00
_cell.angle_beta   90.00
_cell.angle_gamma   90.00
#
_symmetry.space_group_name_H-M   'P 1'
#
loop_
_entity.id
_entity.type
_entity.pdbx_description
1 polymer ?
#
loop_
_entity_poly.entity_id
_entity_poly.type
_entity_poly.pdbx_seq_one_letter_code
_entity_poly.pdbx_strand_id
1 'polypeptide(L)'
;MLNYSYVKFILILIFLIFLESCTSILTSYKSIEAPIMTKWASEVSPDNALPEYPRPQLVRQDWLNLNGPWEYSIVSLGSSHPKEYQGEILVPYPIESALSGVA
;
A
#
# COMPACT_ATOMS: atom_id res chain seq x y z
N MET A 1 32.39 34.51 16.80
CA MET A 1 30.99 34.23 17.19
C MET A 1 30.14 34.30 15.93
N LEU A 2 29.54 33.19 15.49
CA LEU A 2 28.64 33.21 14.33
C LEU A 2 27.42 34.08 14.67
N ASN A 3 27.04 34.97 13.75
CA ASN A 3 25.97 35.94 13.98
C ASN A 3 24.62 35.19 14.12
N TYR A 4 23.85 35.49 15.16
CA TYR A 4 22.58 34.81 15.48
C TYR A 4 21.59 34.79 14.31
N SER A 5 21.59 35.85 13.50
CA SER A 5 20.78 35.93 12.29
C SER A 5 21.14 34.84 11.26
N TYR A 6 22.45 34.55 11.13
CA TYR A 6 22.97 33.53 10.22
C TYR A 6 22.61 32.11 10.69
N VAL A 7 22.72 31.85 12.00
CA VAL A 7 22.35 30.56 12.60
C VAL A 7 20.84 30.32 12.45
N LYS A 8 20.01 31.35 12.67
CA LYS A 8 18.56 31.26 12.50
C LYS A 8 18.16 31.02 11.04
N PHE A 9 18.84 31.65 10.08
CA PHE A 9 18.60 31.42 8.65
C PHE A 9 18.97 30.00 8.24
N ILE A 10 20.12 29.47 8.71
CA ILE A 10 20.54 28.08 8.47
C ILE A 10 19.53 27.09 9.07
N LEU A 11 19.03 27.34 10.28
CA LEU A 11 18.02 26.46 10.91
C LEU A 11 16.69 26.46 10.15
N ILE A 12 16.25 27.60 9.61
CA ILE A 12 15.05 27.69 8.77
C ILE A 12 15.26 26.94 7.46
N LEU A 13 16.44 27.07 6.84
CA LEU A 13 16.77 26.36 5.60
C LEU A 13 16.79 24.84 5.81
N ILE A 14 17.40 24.37 6.91
CA ILE A 14 17.41 22.94 7.27
C ILE A 14 15.99 22.43 7.54
N PHE A 15 15.16 23.22 8.24
CA PHE A 15 13.77 22.86 8.51
C PHE A 15 12.95 22.72 7.21
N LEU A 16 13.12 23.64 6.26
CA LEU A 16 12.45 23.59 4.95
C LEU A 16 12.89 22.39 4.11
N ILE A 17 14.17 22.03 4.13
CA ILE A 17 14.69 20.82 3.44
C ILE A 17 14.11 19.54 4.09
N PHE A 18 13.91 19.55 5.41
CA PHE A 18 13.31 18.42 6.13
C PHE A 18 11.82 18.22 5.83
N LEU A 19 11.10 19.30 5.51
CA LEU A 19 9.69 19.26 5.11
C LEU A 19 9.45 18.59 3.74
N GLU A 20 10.42 18.64 2.82
CA GLU A 20 10.29 18.04 1.49
C GLU A 20 10.56 16.53 1.45
N SER A 21 11.02 15.94 2.56
CA SER A 21 11.41 14.51 2.60
C SER A 21 10.24 13.54 2.84
N CYS A 22 8.99 14.03 2.94
CA CYS A 22 7.83 13.21 3.26
C CYS A 22 6.77 13.21 2.14
N THR A 23 7.17 13.07 0.88
CA THR A 23 6.21 12.84 -0.20
C THR A 23 6.74 11.84 -1.22
N SER A 24 6.77 10.55 -0.88
CA SER A 24 6.76 9.49 -1.90
C SER A 24 6.58 8.10 -1.30
N ILE A 25 5.33 7.72 -1.02
CA ILE A 25 4.85 6.35 -1.25
C ILE A 25 3.40 6.45 -1.75
N LEU A 26 3.21 6.91 -2.99
CA LEU A 26 2.02 6.51 -3.74
C LEU A 26 2.48 5.30 -4.54
N THR A 27 2.40 4.11 -3.94
CA THR A 27 2.62 2.90 -4.72
C THR A 27 1.50 2.86 -5.75
N SER A 28 1.85 3.08 -7.02
CA SER A 28 0.92 3.01 -8.14
C SER A 28 0.58 1.53 -8.36
N TYR A 29 -0.27 1.00 -7.49
CA TYR A 29 -0.87 -0.30 -7.70
C TYR A 29 -1.57 -0.30 -9.05
N LYS A 30 -1.13 -1.18 -9.94
CA LYS A 30 -1.66 -1.31 -11.29
C LYS A 30 -2.24 -2.71 -11.43
N SER A 31 -3.56 -2.81 -11.38
CA SER A 31 -4.26 -4.05 -11.70
C SER A 31 -3.86 -4.51 -13.11
N ILE A 32 -3.70 -5.82 -13.28
CA ILE A 32 -3.40 -6.41 -14.57
C ILE A 32 -4.71 -6.55 -15.36
N GLU A 33 -4.63 -6.40 -16.68
CA GLU A 33 -5.82 -6.52 -17.54
C GLU A 33 -6.11 -8.01 -17.81
N ALA A 34 -7.29 -8.47 -17.44
CA ALA A 34 -7.73 -9.85 -17.71
C ALA A 34 -8.41 -9.96 -19.10
N PRO A 35 -8.44 -11.15 -19.71
CA PRO A 35 -9.15 -11.37 -20.97
C PRO A 35 -10.65 -11.03 -20.91
N ILE A 36 -11.27 -11.15 -19.74
CA ILE A 36 -12.67 -10.81 -19.50
C ILE A 36 -12.72 -9.93 -18.25
N MET A 37 -12.95 -8.63 -18.44
CA MET A 37 -13.14 -7.66 -17.37
C MET A 37 -14.61 -7.26 -17.28
N THR A 38 -15.15 -7.24 -16.06
CA THR A 38 -16.44 -6.60 -15.79
C THR A 38 -16.22 -5.12 -15.48
N LYS A 39 -17.27 -4.31 -15.63
CA LYS A 39 -17.23 -2.90 -15.23
C LYS A 39 -16.78 -2.72 -13.77
N TRP A 40 -17.26 -3.57 -12.86
CA TRP A 40 -16.88 -3.52 -11.44
C TRP A 40 -15.40 -3.86 -11.24
N ALA A 41 -14.88 -4.84 -11.98
CA ALA A 41 -13.46 -5.22 -11.90
C ALA A 41 -12.54 -4.05 -12.31
N SER A 42 -12.93 -3.26 -13.31
CA SER A 42 -12.17 -2.08 -13.73
C SER A 42 -12.21 -0.90 -12.74
N GLU A 43 -13.12 -0.93 -11.75
CA GLU A 43 -13.28 0.11 -10.74
C GLU A 43 -12.53 -0.22 -9.43
N VAL A 44 -11.88 -1.38 -9.34
CA VAL A 44 -11.11 -1.80 -8.17
C VAL A 44 -9.77 -1.06 -8.10
N SER A 45 -9.44 -0.58 -6.91
CA SER A 45 -8.19 0.05 -6.51
C SER A 45 -7.79 -0.43 -5.10
N PRO A 46 -6.56 -0.15 -4.63
CA PRO A 46 -6.15 -0.49 -3.27
C PRO A 46 -7.02 0.14 -2.19
N ASP A 47 -7.56 1.32 -2.47
CA ASP A 47 -8.34 2.10 -1.51
C ASP A 47 -9.79 1.59 -1.35
N ASN A 48 -10.25 0.74 -2.28
CA ASN A 48 -11.62 0.20 -2.28
C ASN A 48 -11.65 -1.32 -2.46
N ALA A 49 -10.59 -2.03 -2.05
CA ALA A 49 -10.54 -3.48 -2.12
C ALA A 49 -11.47 -4.14 -1.10
N LEU A 50 -12.70 -4.44 -1.54
CA LEU A 50 -13.77 -5.05 -0.73
C LEU A 50 -13.94 -4.33 0.63
N PRO A 51 -14.37 -3.06 0.62
CA PRO A 51 -14.40 -2.22 1.82
C PRO A 51 -15.50 -2.62 2.80
N GLU A 52 -16.52 -3.36 2.34
CA GLU A 52 -17.69 -3.67 3.15
C GLU A 52 -17.42 -4.71 4.24
N TYR A 53 -18.05 -4.51 5.39
CA TYR A 53 -18.02 -5.48 6.48
C TYR A 53 -18.70 -6.79 6.05
N PRO A 54 -18.07 -7.98 6.23
CA PRO A 54 -18.55 -9.25 5.67
C PRO A 54 -19.95 -9.69 6.12
N ARG A 55 -20.43 -9.19 7.27
CA ARG A 55 -21.75 -9.53 7.83
C ARG A 55 -22.44 -8.28 8.38
N PRO A 56 -23.20 -7.53 7.57
CA PRO A 56 -23.82 -6.26 7.98
C PRO A 56 -24.70 -6.36 9.24
N GLN A 57 -25.25 -7.54 9.54
CA GLN A 57 -26.06 -7.78 10.73
C GLN A 57 -25.24 -8.06 12.01
N LEU A 58 -23.93 -8.28 11.90
CA LEU A 58 -23.03 -8.68 12.99
C LEU A 58 -21.83 -7.71 13.11
N VAL A 59 -22.09 -6.42 12.90
CA VAL A 59 -21.08 -5.37 12.96
C VAL A 59 -20.61 -5.20 14.41
N ARG A 60 -19.29 -5.16 14.59
CA ARG A 60 -18.64 -4.86 15.87
C ARG A 60 -18.27 -3.38 15.92
N GLN A 61 -18.20 -2.80 17.12
CA GLN A 61 -17.83 -1.40 17.31
C GLN A 61 -16.39 -1.13 16.86
N ASP A 62 -15.46 -1.96 17.29
CA ASP A 62 -14.05 -1.86 16.91
C ASP A 62 -13.77 -2.82 15.75
N TRP A 63 -13.89 -2.32 14.53
CA TRP A 63 -13.52 -3.05 13.33
C TRP A 63 -12.61 -2.22 12.43
N LEU A 64 -11.58 -2.86 11.88
CA LEU A 64 -10.65 -2.29 10.95
C LEU A 64 -10.55 -3.21 9.73
N ASN A 65 -10.68 -2.62 8.55
CA ASN A 65 -10.37 -3.31 7.31
C ASN A 65 -8.85 -3.34 7.11
N LEU A 66 -8.28 -4.52 6.86
CA LEU A 66 -6.86 -4.71 6.57
C LEU A 66 -6.61 -5.04 5.08
N ASN A 67 -7.65 -4.98 4.25
CA ASN A 67 -7.52 -5.11 2.81
C ASN A 67 -6.72 -3.93 2.25
N GLY A 68 -6.01 -4.19 1.17
CA GLY A 68 -5.04 -3.26 0.61
C GLY A 68 -3.79 -4.00 0.11
N PRO A 69 -2.73 -3.25 -0.20
CA PRO A 69 -1.47 -3.81 -0.70
C PRO A 69 -0.70 -4.48 0.44
N TRP A 70 -0.23 -5.70 0.19
CA TRP A 70 0.57 -6.49 1.12
C TRP A 70 1.83 -6.98 0.42
N GLU A 71 2.97 -7.02 1.12
CA GLU A 71 4.17 -7.68 0.61
C GLU A 71 3.97 -9.21 0.57
N TYR A 72 4.41 -9.88 -0.50
CA TYR A 72 4.26 -11.32 -0.64
C TYR A 72 5.53 -12.01 -1.18
N SER A 73 5.63 -13.31 -0.87
CA SER A 73 6.61 -14.24 -1.45
C SER A 73 6.03 -15.65 -1.51
N ILE A 74 6.26 -16.34 -2.63
CA ILE A 74 5.95 -17.76 -2.83
C ILE A 74 7.19 -18.56 -2.48
N VAL A 75 7.10 -19.39 -1.45
CA VAL A 75 8.21 -20.24 -0.97
C VAL A 75 7.78 -21.70 -0.89
N SER A 76 8.74 -22.62 -0.97
CA SER A 76 8.47 -24.05 -0.79
C SER A 76 7.99 -24.34 0.63
N LEU A 77 7.11 -25.34 0.78
CA LEU A 77 6.62 -25.77 2.09
C LEU A 77 7.78 -26.15 3.02
N GLY A 78 7.76 -25.62 4.25
CA GLY A 78 8.81 -25.85 5.24
C GLY A 78 10.03 -24.92 5.12
N SER A 79 10.03 -23.97 4.18
CA SER A 79 11.07 -22.93 4.12
C SER A 79 10.95 -21.99 5.32
N SER A 80 12.07 -21.40 5.73
CA SER A 80 12.07 -20.29 6.68
C SER A 80 11.38 -19.06 6.06
N HIS A 81 11.02 -18.10 6.91
CA HIS A 81 10.55 -16.79 6.46
C HIS A 81 11.48 -16.20 5.39
N PRO A 82 10.93 -15.65 4.29
CA PRO A 82 11.74 -15.04 3.25
C PRO A 82 12.53 -13.86 3.82
N LYS A 83 13.77 -13.67 3.35
CA LYS A 83 14.56 -12.49 3.72
C LYS A 83 14.16 -11.25 2.92
N GLU A 84 13.62 -11.47 1.73
CA GLU A 84 13.18 -10.44 0.78
C GLU A 84 11.82 -10.85 0.21
N TYR A 85 10.96 -9.86 0.00
CA TYR A 85 9.65 -10.05 -0.61
C TYR A 85 9.73 -9.92 -2.13
N GLN A 86 8.94 -10.71 -2.85
CA GLN A 86 8.93 -10.71 -4.31
C GLN A 86 8.21 -9.49 -4.89
N GLY A 87 7.25 -8.92 -4.15
CA GLY A 87 6.50 -7.74 -4.56
C GLY A 87 5.30 -7.49 -3.66
N GLU A 88 4.31 -6.77 -4.19
CA GLU A 88 3.04 -6.48 -3.52
C GLU A 88 1.88 -7.24 -4.17
N ILE A 89 0.89 -7.61 -3.36
CA ILE A 89 -0.38 -8.22 -3.78
C ILE A 89 -1.55 -7.46 -3.17
N LEU A 90 -2.63 -7.26 -3.92
CA LEU A 90 -3.85 -6.67 -3.39
C LEU A 90 -4.75 -7.72 -2.73
N VAL A 91 -4.82 -7.68 -1.40
CA VAL A 91 -5.74 -8.50 -0.61
C VAL A 91 -7.14 -7.87 -0.68
N PRO A 92 -8.21 -8.65 -0.91
CA PRO A 92 -8.30 -10.11 -0.76
C PRO A 92 -8.32 -10.90 -2.08
N TYR A 93 -7.73 -10.39 -3.16
CA TYR A 93 -7.79 -11.07 -4.45
C TYR A 93 -6.78 -12.22 -4.54
N PRO A 94 -7.15 -13.37 -5.15
CA PRO A 94 -6.22 -14.49 -5.36
C PRO A 94 -5.03 -14.10 -6.24
N ILE A 95 -3.88 -14.72 -6.03
CA ILE A 95 -2.64 -14.41 -6.76
C ILE A 95 -2.76 -14.60 -8.27
N GLU A 96 -3.55 -15.58 -8.72
CA GLU A 96 -3.81 -15.84 -10.13
C GLU A 96 -4.80 -14.85 -10.76
N SER A 97 -5.46 -14.02 -9.94
CA SER A 97 -6.39 -13.01 -10.43
C SER A 97 -5.62 -11.78 -10.91
N ALA A 98 -6.03 -11.24 -12.05
CA ALA A 98 -5.50 -9.97 -12.56
C ALA A 98 -5.76 -8.79 -11.60
N LEU A 99 -6.81 -8.89 -10.76
CA LEU A 99 -7.14 -7.93 -9.71
C LEU A 99 -6.17 -7.94 -8.52
N SER A 100 -5.25 -8.90 -8.44
CA SER A 100 -4.22 -8.96 -7.39
C SER A 100 -2.94 -8.20 -7.73
N GLY A 101 -2.74 -7.90 -9.03
CA GLY A 101 -1.57 -7.17 -9.53
C GLY A 101 -0.32 -8.03 -9.73
N VAL A 102 -0.38 -9.35 -9.46
CA VAL A 102 0.80 -10.25 -9.49
C VAL A 102 1.03 -10.92 -10.86
N ALA A 103 0.00 -11.58 -11.42
CA ALA A 103 -0.03 -12.44 -12.63
C ALA A 103 1.27 -13.17 -13.05
#